data_AF-A0A9P0A894-F1
#
_entry.id   AF-A0A9P0A894-F1
#
_cell.length_a   1.000
_cell.length_b   1.000
_cell.length_c   1.000
_cell.angle_alpha   90.00
_cell.angle_beta   90.00
_cell.angle_gamma   90.00
#
_symmetry.space_group_name_H-M   'P 1'
#
loop_
_entity.id
_entity.type
_entity.pdbx_description
1 polymer ?
#
loop_
_entity_poly.entity_id
_entity_poly.type
_entity_poly.pdbx_seq_one_letter_code
_entity_poly.pdbx_strand_id
1 'polypeptide(L)'
;MYETLLSLLLCTSASGVLVDRSLEAGARGRDVVDTVLYRIRRSRVFPDDDDFIRRVAYTENMFGEDSWTYRPGYAGGLWNTDRFNMSQYDRPYRSISPKLRNIHEAIKKTMGIDWMQVTEADLLKPLYSGLTAWIITELFRRQFPRPSNVVGQGEWWHDLYSAQRPVYGDFQNRTLELLIEDMRPFGGKIDLMLVVDGSCRVGMEAYASSLDSLARLVGVFDLREADVGLVVYSNRVTDKIPLTNDLTMLALQESIRSTDYPNNTANIYAGIMGAINEFQTLPNARKESGAPKLMVIFTDGNHTAGPDPGLAAEKAARAGIVTCAFGIGDAIDDGQLLRIANNDADFKFKTESHYTLREQIVRVAQRAKTMPQTLKMGSDTSVTMKDGDAKRYFLLEVPEEGATITLINAKGETRGYWTFTPEPPSSALYEGVLTEGETFISPPRLGKYWRRRRTNLTMPPKNMLLTLQGVEADNRVTLWIDKGDVIGCGFAAAKFDVTYFLLSATFVITTVLLK
;
A
#
# COMPACT_ATOMS: atom_id res chain seq x y z
N MET A 1 -35.61 -26.40 -23.43
CA MET A 1 -35.55 -25.48 -22.28
C MET A 1 -34.09 -25.19 -22.00
N TYR A 2 -33.56 -24.13 -22.61
CA TYR A 2 -32.32 -23.48 -22.20
C TYR A 2 -32.72 -22.01 -22.05
N GLU A 3 -32.86 -21.57 -20.81
CA GLU A 3 -33.10 -20.16 -20.50
C GLU A 3 -31.77 -19.42 -20.72
N THR A 4 -31.71 -18.64 -21.80
CA THR A 4 -30.74 -17.58 -21.97
C THR A 4 -31.02 -16.49 -20.94
N LEU A 5 -30.23 -16.46 -19.87
CA LEU A 5 -30.16 -15.36 -18.92
C LEU A 5 -29.60 -14.14 -19.66
N LEU A 6 -30.49 -13.20 -19.97
CA LEU A 6 -30.18 -11.89 -20.53
C LEU A 6 -29.56 -11.05 -19.39
N SER A 7 -28.23 -10.96 -19.32
CA SER A 7 -27.55 -10.02 -18.44
C SER A 7 -27.83 -8.59 -18.93
N LEU A 8 -28.65 -7.85 -18.18
CA LEU A 8 -28.88 -6.42 -18.42
C LEU A 8 -27.57 -5.66 -18.17
N LEU A 9 -26.91 -5.22 -19.24
CA LEU A 9 -25.82 -4.25 -19.20
C LEU A 9 -26.36 -2.90 -18.71
N LEU A 10 -26.14 -2.61 -17.42
CA LEU A 10 -26.42 -1.31 -16.81
C LEU A 10 -25.41 -0.28 -17.31
N CYS A 11 -25.83 0.60 -18.21
CA CYS A 11 -25.02 1.72 -18.71
C CYS A 11 -25.09 2.88 -17.71
N THR A 12 -23.95 3.31 -17.15
CA THR A 12 -23.91 4.49 -16.27
C THR A 12 -22.80 5.47 -16.69
N SER A 13 -23.15 6.76 -16.78
CA SER A 13 -22.19 7.85 -16.92
C SER A 13 -21.79 8.33 -15.52
N ALA A 14 -20.55 8.10 -15.10
CA ALA A 14 -20.13 8.41 -13.73
C ALA A 14 -19.44 9.78 -13.65
N SER A 15 -20.20 10.84 -13.36
CA SER A 15 -19.63 12.09 -12.84
C SER A 15 -19.56 11.99 -11.32
N GLY A 16 -18.46 11.45 -10.81
CA GLY A 16 -18.29 11.07 -9.41
C GLY A 16 -18.30 12.25 -8.41
N VAL A 17 -19.04 12.11 -7.32
CA VAL A 17 -18.90 12.95 -6.11
C VAL A 17 -18.01 12.18 -5.15
N LEU A 18 -16.94 12.81 -4.65
CA LEU A 18 -16.03 12.16 -3.71
C LEU A 18 -16.79 11.76 -2.42
N VAL A 19 -16.88 10.45 -2.20
CA VAL A 19 -17.29 9.83 -0.94
C VAL A 19 -16.05 9.72 -0.05
N ASP A 20 -16.18 10.15 1.21
CA ASP A 20 -15.10 10.12 2.20
C ASP A 20 -15.64 9.73 3.58
N ARG A 21 -15.67 8.42 3.84
CA ARG A 21 -16.20 7.84 5.08
C ARG A 21 -15.31 8.13 6.29
N SER A 22 -14.09 8.62 6.11
CA SER A 22 -13.25 9.04 7.24
C SER A 22 -13.80 10.29 7.96
N LEU A 23 -14.74 11.00 7.32
CA LEU A 23 -15.46 12.16 7.87
C LEU A 23 -16.89 11.84 8.30
N GLU A 24 -17.35 10.59 8.13
CA GLU A 24 -18.67 10.13 8.53
C GLU A 24 -18.65 9.63 9.97
N ALA A 25 -19.56 10.15 10.80
CA ALA A 25 -19.70 9.71 12.18
C ALA A 25 -20.08 8.23 12.24
N GLY A 26 -19.38 7.44 13.06
CA GLY A 26 -19.67 6.01 13.23
C GLY A 26 -19.12 5.10 12.13
N ALA A 27 -18.39 5.64 11.15
CA ALA A 27 -17.74 4.82 10.12
C ALA A 27 -16.67 3.91 10.75
N ARG A 28 -16.57 2.68 10.24
CA ARG A 28 -15.75 1.60 10.79
C ARG A 28 -15.15 0.73 9.69
N GLY A 29 -14.24 -0.15 10.07
CA GLY A 29 -13.62 -1.15 9.21
C GLY A 29 -12.23 -0.75 8.73
N ARG A 30 -11.48 -1.75 8.23
CA ARG A 30 -10.09 -1.62 7.78
C ARG A 30 -9.89 -0.49 6.76
N ASP A 31 -10.76 -0.40 5.75
CA ASP A 31 -10.69 0.64 4.71
C ASP A 31 -10.77 2.06 5.27
N VAL A 32 -11.60 2.27 6.30
CA VAL A 32 -11.77 3.57 6.96
C VAL A 32 -10.51 3.92 7.74
N VAL A 33 -9.95 2.97 8.49
CA VAL A 33 -8.71 3.18 9.25
C VAL A 33 -7.54 3.44 8.33
N ASP A 34 -7.33 2.61 7.30
CA ASP A 34 -6.24 2.79 6.34
C ASP A 34 -6.35 4.13 5.60
N THR A 35 -7.57 4.58 5.28
CA THR A 35 -7.82 5.92 4.70
C THR A 35 -7.42 7.04 5.66
N VAL A 36 -7.79 6.95 6.95
CA VAL A 36 -7.39 7.94 7.97
C VAL A 36 -5.87 7.98 8.11
N LEU A 37 -5.23 6.83 8.24
CA LEU A 37 -3.78 6.72 8.41
C LEU A 37 -3.03 7.27 7.20
N TYR A 38 -3.47 6.95 5.98
CA TYR A 38 -2.90 7.51 4.76
C TYR A 38 -2.95 9.04 4.79
N ARG A 39 -4.11 9.63 5.11
CA ARG A 39 -4.27 11.10 5.15
C ARG A 39 -3.37 11.76 6.19
N ILE A 40 -3.32 11.21 7.40
CA ILE A 40 -2.49 11.77 8.48
C ILE A 40 -1.00 11.62 8.13
N ARG A 41 -0.54 10.45 7.68
CA ARG A 41 0.87 10.24 7.30
C ARG A 41 1.28 11.15 6.14
N ARG A 42 0.42 11.33 5.14
CA ARG A 42 0.68 12.20 3.98
C ARG A 42 0.70 13.69 4.34
N SER A 43 0.04 14.09 5.43
CA SER A 43 0.09 15.48 5.92
C SER A 43 1.49 15.89 6.40
N ARG A 44 2.34 14.92 6.77
CA ARG A 44 3.68 15.13 7.36
C ARG A 44 3.67 16.01 8.63
N VAL A 45 2.51 16.16 9.28
CA VAL A 45 2.38 16.85 10.57
C VAL A 45 3.12 16.09 11.67
N PHE A 46 3.10 14.76 11.58
CA PHE A 46 3.67 13.87 12.58
C PHE A 46 4.77 12.98 11.98
N PRO A 47 5.74 12.54 12.79
CA PRO A 47 6.78 11.60 12.36
C PRO A 47 6.20 10.21 12.05
N ASP A 48 7.00 9.27 11.52
CA ASP A 48 6.57 7.87 11.40
C ASP A 48 6.24 7.28 12.79
N ASP A 49 5.24 6.41 12.83
CA ASP A 49 4.73 5.78 14.03
C ASP A 49 5.03 4.29 14.16
N ASP A 50 5.78 3.70 13.22
CA ASP A 50 6.10 2.27 13.22
C ASP A 50 4.86 1.39 13.28
N ASP A 51 3.83 1.83 12.55
CA ASP A 51 2.49 1.24 12.48
C ASP A 51 1.70 1.19 13.80
N PHE A 52 2.17 1.91 14.82
CA PHE A 52 1.59 1.91 16.16
C PHE A 52 0.11 2.30 16.18
N ILE A 53 -0.28 3.42 15.56
CA ILE A 53 -1.66 3.92 15.60
C ILE A 53 -2.62 2.98 14.86
N ARG A 54 -2.14 2.28 13.83
CA ARG A 54 -2.91 1.21 13.17
C ARG A 54 -3.15 0.05 14.11
N ARG A 55 -2.11 -0.42 14.80
CA ARG A 55 -2.19 -1.49 15.81
C ARG A 55 -3.13 -1.09 16.94
N VAL A 56 -3.07 0.15 17.43
CA VAL A 56 -4.00 0.65 18.45
C VAL A 56 -5.46 0.58 17.99
N ALA A 57 -5.80 1.03 16.77
CA ALA A 57 -7.19 0.96 16.29
C ALA A 57 -7.76 -0.47 16.28
N TYR A 58 -6.92 -1.45 15.97
CA TYR A 58 -7.33 -2.85 15.97
C TYR A 58 -7.34 -3.44 17.38
N THR A 59 -6.36 -3.11 18.22
CA THR A 59 -6.31 -3.56 19.62
C THR A 59 -7.49 -3.05 20.42
N GLU A 60 -7.83 -1.76 20.27
CA GLU A 60 -8.91 -1.12 21.01
C GLU A 60 -10.28 -1.67 20.62
N ASN A 61 -10.53 -1.87 19.32
CA ASN A 61 -11.89 -2.11 18.83
C ASN A 61 -11.98 -2.91 17.51
N MET A 62 -10.92 -3.61 17.08
CA MET A 62 -10.88 -4.34 15.80
C MET A 62 -11.28 -3.44 14.60
N PHE A 63 -10.68 -2.24 14.51
CA PHE A 63 -11.04 -1.22 13.52
C PHE A 63 -12.50 -0.72 13.58
N GLY A 64 -13.13 -0.86 14.76
CA GLY A 64 -14.49 -0.43 15.02
C GLY A 64 -15.56 -1.51 14.81
N GLU A 65 -15.15 -2.74 14.50
CA GLU A 65 -16.06 -3.89 14.42
C GLU A 65 -16.55 -4.35 15.79
N ASP A 66 -15.88 -3.96 16.89
CA ASP A 66 -16.41 -4.16 18.23
C ASP A 66 -17.71 -3.38 18.42
N SER A 67 -18.76 -4.08 18.88
CA SER A 67 -20.08 -3.49 19.14
C SER A 67 -20.08 -2.33 20.14
N TRP A 68 -19.05 -2.23 20.99
CA TRP A 68 -18.90 -1.22 22.04
C TRP A 68 -18.07 0.01 21.62
N THR A 69 -17.61 0.06 20.36
CA THR A 69 -16.80 1.16 19.81
C THR A 69 -17.52 2.51 19.90
N TYR A 70 -18.70 2.62 19.30
CA TYR A 70 -19.51 3.84 19.23
C TYR A 70 -20.67 3.79 20.23
N ARG A 71 -20.36 3.48 21.49
CA ARG A 71 -21.35 3.36 22.57
C ARG A 71 -21.97 4.71 22.96
N PRO A 72 -23.24 4.73 23.39
CA PRO A 72 -23.91 5.96 23.83
C PRO A 72 -23.14 6.69 24.94
N GLY A 73 -23.01 8.01 24.81
CA GLY A 73 -22.34 8.86 25.79
C GLY A 73 -20.81 8.84 25.74
N TYR A 74 -20.22 8.16 24.75
CA TYR A 74 -18.77 8.11 24.55
C TYR A 74 -18.39 8.51 23.13
N ALA A 75 -17.47 9.45 22.98
CA ALA A 75 -17.04 9.94 21.68
C ALA A 75 -15.56 9.63 21.38
N GLY A 76 -14.93 8.65 22.02
CA GLY A 76 -13.51 8.34 21.75
C GLY A 76 -13.20 7.78 20.35
N GLY A 77 -14.22 7.44 19.56
CA GLY A 77 -14.10 6.97 18.17
C GLY A 77 -13.34 5.65 18.03
N LEU A 78 -12.79 5.38 16.84
CA LEU A 78 -12.09 4.11 16.53
C LEU A 78 -10.87 3.86 17.42
N TRP A 79 -10.28 4.93 17.96
CA TRP A 79 -9.04 4.91 18.73
C TRP A 79 -9.25 5.02 20.26
N ASN A 80 -10.50 4.97 20.73
CA ASN A 80 -10.86 5.09 22.16
C ASN A 80 -10.10 6.23 22.88
N THR A 81 -10.14 7.46 22.35
CA THR A 81 -9.37 8.56 22.95
C THR A 81 -10.13 9.25 24.08
N ASP A 82 -9.78 8.98 25.35
CA ASP A 82 -10.40 9.61 26.54
C ASP A 82 -9.82 10.98 26.89
N ARG A 83 -8.70 11.35 26.27
CA ARG A 83 -7.90 12.52 26.65
C ARG A 83 -8.00 13.65 25.62
N PHE A 84 -9.17 13.83 25.00
CA PHE A 84 -9.39 14.85 23.96
C PHE A 84 -8.87 16.23 24.36
N ASN A 85 -9.12 16.67 25.60
CA ASN A 85 -8.66 17.96 26.12
C ASN A 85 -7.13 18.15 26.02
N MET A 86 -6.34 17.07 26.13
CA MET A 86 -4.88 17.13 25.97
C MET A 86 -4.44 17.41 24.53
N SER A 87 -5.30 17.16 23.56
CA SER A 87 -5.03 17.49 22.16
C SER A 87 -5.18 18.97 21.85
N GLN A 88 -5.83 19.75 22.73
CA GLN A 88 -6.04 21.19 22.57
C GLN A 88 -5.25 22.02 23.58
N TYR A 89 -5.05 21.52 24.80
CA TYR A 89 -4.37 22.23 25.86
C TYR A 89 -3.39 21.34 26.62
N ASP A 90 -2.26 21.91 27.02
CA ASP A 90 -1.36 21.27 27.98
C ASP A 90 -2.03 21.21 29.37
N ARG A 91 -1.70 20.18 30.16
CA ARG A 91 -2.13 20.09 31.57
C ARG A 91 -1.03 20.64 32.50
N PRO A 92 -1.38 21.18 33.69
CA PRO A 92 -2.73 21.34 34.26
C PRO A 92 -3.43 22.67 33.89
N TYR A 93 -2.71 23.65 33.37
CA TYR A 93 -3.24 24.97 33.00
C TYR A 93 -3.65 24.96 31.53
N ARG A 94 -4.89 25.41 31.18
CA ARG A 94 -5.38 25.58 29.79
C ARG A 94 -4.50 26.53 28.97
N SER A 95 -3.31 26.06 28.64
CA SER A 95 -2.22 26.75 27.97
C SER A 95 -1.85 25.95 26.74
N ILE A 96 -1.27 26.62 25.75
CA ILE A 96 -0.89 25.99 24.49
C ILE A 96 0.61 26.20 24.31
N SER A 97 1.37 25.14 24.56
CA SER A 97 2.81 25.08 24.37
C SER A 97 3.16 25.35 22.90
N PRO A 98 4.39 25.83 22.62
CA PRO A 98 4.86 26.01 21.25
C PRO A 98 4.72 24.73 20.40
N LYS A 99 4.96 23.56 21.00
CA LYS A 99 4.80 22.27 20.32
C LYS A 99 3.35 22.04 19.87
N LEU A 100 2.40 22.21 20.78
CA LEU A 100 0.99 21.98 20.48
C LEU A 100 0.45 23.00 19.47
N ARG A 101 0.87 24.27 19.60
CA ARG A 101 0.57 25.33 18.62
C ARG A 101 1.08 24.98 17.22
N ASN A 102 2.33 24.52 17.11
CA ASN A 102 2.91 24.12 15.83
C ASN A 102 2.13 22.96 15.19
N ILE A 103 1.69 21.99 16.00
CA ILE A 103 0.85 20.88 15.52
C ILE A 103 -0.50 21.42 15.00
N HIS A 104 -1.19 22.28 15.76
CA HIS A 104 -2.46 22.87 15.34
C HIS A 104 -2.33 23.69 14.04
N GLU A 105 -1.29 24.51 13.94
CA GLU A 105 -0.98 25.30 12.73
C GLU A 105 -0.68 24.39 11.53
N ALA A 106 0.08 23.31 11.75
CA ALA A 106 0.39 22.34 10.70
C ALA A 106 -0.86 21.58 10.23
N ILE A 107 -1.73 21.14 11.14
CA ILE A 107 -3.03 20.52 10.80
C ILE A 107 -3.90 21.51 10.01
N LYS A 108 -4.01 22.75 10.47
CA LYS A 108 -4.78 23.79 9.76
C LYS A 108 -4.24 24.05 8.36
N LYS A 109 -2.92 24.11 8.21
CA LYS A 109 -2.24 24.35 6.93
C LYS A 109 -2.40 23.17 5.96
N THR A 110 -2.24 21.94 6.43
CA THR A 110 -2.15 20.75 5.57
C THR A 110 -3.51 20.08 5.33
N MET A 111 -4.41 20.15 6.31
CA MET A 111 -5.71 19.47 6.29
C MET A 111 -6.89 20.44 6.29
N GLY A 112 -6.68 21.73 6.53
CA GLY A 112 -7.75 22.73 6.57
C GLY A 112 -8.64 22.65 7.82
N ILE A 113 -8.19 21.93 8.85
CA ILE A 113 -8.95 21.71 10.09
C ILE A 113 -8.46 22.71 11.15
N ASP A 114 -9.35 23.58 11.63
CA ASP A 114 -9.05 24.41 12.80
C ASP A 114 -9.25 23.57 14.07
N TRP A 115 -8.14 23.01 14.57
CA TRP A 115 -8.20 22.04 15.67
C TRP A 115 -8.82 22.60 16.95
N MET A 116 -8.73 23.92 17.17
CA MET A 116 -9.32 24.56 18.35
C MET A 116 -10.84 24.68 18.27
N GLN A 117 -11.44 24.48 17.09
CA GLN A 117 -12.90 24.44 16.89
C GLN A 117 -13.48 23.02 16.97
N VAL A 118 -12.63 22.00 17.01
CA VAL A 118 -13.05 20.61 17.14
C VAL A 118 -13.65 20.39 18.52
N THR A 119 -14.77 19.66 18.56
CA THR A 119 -15.45 19.28 19.79
C THR A 119 -15.29 17.79 20.05
N GLU A 120 -15.55 17.36 21.28
CA GLU A 120 -15.51 15.93 21.63
C GLU A 120 -16.48 15.10 20.76
N ALA A 121 -17.63 15.66 20.36
CA ALA A 121 -18.57 15.00 19.46
C ALA A 121 -18.00 14.72 18.06
N ASP A 122 -17.03 15.52 17.58
CA ASP A 122 -16.40 15.31 16.28
C ASP A 122 -15.54 14.04 16.23
N LEU A 123 -15.08 13.53 17.37
CA LEU A 123 -14.25 12.31 17.43
C LEU A 123 -15.03 11.04 17.03
N LEU A 124 -16.37 11.12 16.96
CA LEU A 124 -17.20 10.09 16.32
C LEU A 124 -16.84 9.90 14.83
N LYS A 125 -16.21 10.90 14.20
CA LYS A 125 -15.67 10.80 12.85
C LYS A 125 -14.24 10.27 12.92
N PRO A 126 -13.90 9.19 12.18
CA PRO A 126 -12.59 8.52 12.25
C PRO A 126 -11.38 9.44 12.09
N LEU A 127 -11.42 10.42 11.20
CA LEU A 127 -10.28 11.33 11.00
C LEU A 127 -9.93 12.12 12.27
N TYR A 128 -10.94 12.55 13.04
CA TYR A 128 -10.76 13.39 14.21
C TYR A 128 -10.32 12.57 15.43
N SER A 129 -10.87 11.36 15.64
CA SER A 129 -10.33 10.45 16.66
C SER A 129 -8.89 10.01 16.32
N GLY A 130 -8.59 9.73 15.05
CA GLY A 130 -7.23 9.42 14.61
C GLY A 130 -6.24 10.57 14.84
N LEU A 131 -6.62 11.81 14.49
CA LEU A 131 -5.80 12.99 14.80
C LEU A 131 -5.60 13.19 16.30
N THR A 132 -6.65 12.96 17.10
CA THR A 132 -6.54 13.02 18.57
C THR A 132 -5.52 12.01 19.09
N ALA A 133 -5.56 10.76 18.61
CA ALA A 133 -4.60 9.71 18.97
C ALA A 133 -3.15 10.11 18.61
N TRP A 134 -2.94 10.64 17.41
CA TRP A 134 -1.64 11.12 16.95
C TRP A 134 -1.11 12.30 17.78
N ILE A 135 -1.94 13.29 18.10
CA ILE A 135 -1.53 14.43 18.93
C ILE A 135 -1.12 13.95 20.32
N ILE A 136 -1.95 13.12 20.96
CA ILE A 136 -1.67 12.59 22.30
C ILE A 136 -0.35 11.82 22.31
N THR A 137 -0.15 10.92 21.34
CA THR A 137 1.07 10.12 21.27
C THR A 137 2.32 10.96 21.01
N GLU A 138 2.23 11.97 20.13
CA GLU A 138 3.33 12.88 19.88
C GLU A 138 3.67 13.73 21.12
N LEU A 139 2.69 14.10 21.95
CA LEU A 139 2.95 14.84 23.20
C LEU A 139 3.78 14.02 24.20
N PHE A 140 3.51 12.71 24.32
CA PHE A 140 4.25 11.81 25.21
C PHE A 140 5.65 11.45 24.70
N ARG A 141 5.84 11.38 23.37
CA ARG A 141 7.07 10.88 22.73
C ARG A 141 8.38 11.51 23.21
N ARG A 142 8.37 12.79 23.65
CA ARG A 142 9.58 13.45 24.15
C ARG A 142 10.03 12.91 25.52
N GLN A 143 9.08 12.59 26.38
CA GLN A 143 9.37 12.08 27.72
C GLN A 143 9.52 10.56 27.70
N PHE A 144 8.74 9.90 26.86
CA PHE A 144 8.72 8.45 26.71
C PHE A 144 8.81 8.13 25.21
N PRO A 145 10.03 8.00 24.66
CA PRO A 145 10.22 7.55 23.29
C PRO A 145 9.46 6.25 23.04
N ARG A 146 8.72 6.18 21.94
CA ARG A 146 7.95 4.99 21.59
C ARG A 146 8.90 3.94 21.00
N PRO A 147 8.93 2.71 21.55
CA PRO A 147 9.72 1.63 20.96
C PRO A 147 9.19 1.24 19.58
N SER A 148 10.07 0.76 18.70
CA SER A 148 9.65 0.25 17.38
C SER A 148 9.22 -1.22 17.41
N ASN A 149 9.64 -2.00 18.42
CA ASN A 149 9.24 -3.40 18.56
C ASN A 149 7.85 -3.57 19.17
N VAL A 150 7.14 -4.65 18.81
CA VAL A 150 5.74 -4.89 19.19
C VAL A 150 5.56 -4.98 20.70
N VAL A 151 6.49 -5.61 21.41
CA VAL A 151 6.41 -5.79 22.87
C VAL A 151 6.47 -4.43 23.57
N GLY A 152 7.48 -3.62 23.26
CA GLY A 152 7.65 -2.28 23.82
C GLY A 152 6.53 -1.32 23.40
N GLN A 153 5.99 -1.45 22.19
CA GLN A 153 4.77 -0.72 21.80
C GLN A 153 3.57 -1.10 22.66
N GLY A 154 3.42 -2.39 23.01
CA GLY A 154 2.34 -2.85 23.88
C GLY A 154 2.46 -2.31 25.30
N GLU A 155 3.66 -2.31 25.88
CA GLU A 155 3.94 -1.68 27.18
C GLU A 155 3.65 -0.18 27.15
N TRP A 156 4.13 0.52 26.10
CA TRP A 156 3.90 1.94 25.91
C TRP A 156 2.41 2.27 25.77
N TRP A 157 1.68 1.49 24.98
CA TRP A 157 0.22 1.62 24.84
C TRP A 157 -0.50 1.43 26.17
N HIS A 158 -0.16 0.37 26.91
CA HIS A 158 -0.74 0.06 28.21
C HIS A 158 -0.51 1.21 29.22
N ASP A 159 0.72 1.70 29.33
CA ASP A 159 1.10 2.65 30.38
C ASP A 159 0.69 4.09 30.06
N LEU A 160 0.69 4.48 28.79
CA LEU A 160 0.61 5.90 28.41
C LEU A 160 -0.63 6.25 27.59
N TYR A 161 -1.20 5.30 26.83
CA TYR A 161 -2.27 5.58 25.87
C TYR A 161 -3.64 5.10 26.33
N SER A 162 -3.76 3.83 26.72
CA SER A 162 -5.04 3.14 26.86
C SER A 162 -6.06 3.91 27.71
N ALA A 163 -7.30 3.92 27.20
CA ALA A 163 -8.48 4.46 27.86
C ALA A 163 -9.03 3.56 28.98
N GLN A 164 -8.98 2.24 28.77
CA GLN A 164 -9.45 1.24 29.74
C GLN A 164 -8.26 0.64 30.50
N ARG A 165 -8.48 -0.18 31.54
CA ARG A 165 -7.43 -0.99 32.17
C ARG A 165 -7.28 -2.29 31.37
N PRO A 166 -6.41 -2.38 30.35
CA PRO A 166 -6.32 -3.54 29.49
C PRO A 166 -5.47 -4.61 30.17
N VAL A 167 -5.55 -5.83 29.67
CA VAL A 167 -4.67 -6.90 30.15
C VAL A 167 -3.34 -6.80 29.40
N TYR A 168 -2.22 -6.87 30.11
CA TYR A 168 -0.90 -7.03 29.50
C TYR A 168 -0.93 -8.22 28.53
N GLY A 169 -0.48 -8.01 27.29
CA GLY A 169 -0.50 -9.04 26.24
C GLY A 169 -1.57 -8.85 25.17
N ASP A 170 -2.65 -8.10 25.44
CA ASP A 170 -3.74 -7.90 24.48
C ASP A 170 -3.23 -7.22 23.20
N PHE A 171 -2.41 -6.18 23.34
CA PHE A 171 -1.82 -5.47 22.21
C PHE A 171 -0.94 -6.39 21.35
N GLN A 172 -0.14 -7.24 21.97
CA GLN A 172 0.77 -8.15 21.27
C GLN A 172 -0.03 -9.23 20.51
N ASN A 173 -1.05 -9.81 21.13
CA ASN A 173 -1.94 -10.80 20.49
C ASN A 173 -2.65 -10.20 19.28
N ARG A 174 -3.25 -9.01 19.47
CA ARG A 174 -3.93 -8.27 18.40
C ARG A 174 -2.97 -7.89 17.29
N THR A 175 -1.78 -7.40 17.63
CA THR A 175 -0.75 -7.09 16.63
C THR A 175 -0.35 -8.33 15.83
N LEU A 176 -0.20 -9.49 16.49
CA LEU A 176 0.10 -10.74 15.79
C LEU A 176 -1.00 -11.14 14.80
N GLU A 177 -2.28 -10.95 15.15
CA GLU A 177 -3.40 -11.16 14.22
C GLU A 177 -3.26 -10.29 12.95
N LEU A 178 -3.01 -8.98 13.09
CA LEU A 178 -2.81 -8.12 11.91
C LEU A 178 -1.57 -8.53 11.11
N LEU A 179 -0.46 -8.86 11.79
CA LEU A 179 0.78 -9.24 11.12
C LEU A 179 0.56 -10.50 10.27
N ILE A 180 -0.17 -11.48 10.80
CA ILE A 180 -0.54 -12.69 10.04
C ILE A 180 -1.39 -12.32 8.83
N GLU A 181 -2.40 -11.45 8.99
CA GLU A 181 -3.27 -11.02 7.90
C GLU A 181 -2.49 -10.25 6.81
N ASP A 182 -1.67 -9.29 7.21
CA ASP A 182 -0.88 -8.46 6.31
C ASP A 182 0.25 -9.24 5.61
N MET A 183 0.69 -10.36 6.18
CA MET A 183 1.67 -11.28 5.56
C MET A 183 1.01 -12.44 4.79
N ARG A 184 -0.32 -12.49 4.67
CA ARG A 184 -0.97 -13.49 3.81
C ARG A 184 -0.52 -13.32 2.35
N PRO A 185 -0.34 -14.42 1.60
CA PRO A 185 -0.05 -14.34 0.18
C PRO A 185 -1.10 -13.48 -0.54
N PHE A 186 -0.66 -12.53 -1.36
CA PHE A 186 -1.53 -11.81 -2.28
C PHE A 186 -1.14 -12.14 -3.72
N GLY A 187 -2.15 -12.28 -4.57
CA GLY A 187 -1.93 -12.28 -6.01
C GLY A 187 -1.85 -10.85 -6.55
N GLY A 188 -1.54 -10.72 -7.82
CA GLY A 188 -1.25 -9.45 -8.49
C GLY A 188 0.16 -9.44 -9.05
N LYS A 189 0.33 -8.81 -10.20
CA LYS A 189 1.63 -8.70 -10.86
C LYS A 189 2.49 -7.69 -10.11
N ILE A 190 3.75 -8.03 -9.88
CA ILE A 190 4.79 -7.13 -9.36
C ILE A 190 6.17 -7.71 -9.70
N ASP A 191 7.12 -6.82 -9.98
CA ASP A 191 8.53 -7.17 -10.15
C ASP A 191 9.30 -6.60 -8.95
N LEU A 192 9.82 -7.45 -8.07
CA LEU A 192 10.46 -7.07 -6.81
C LEU A 192 11.96 -7.40 -6.82
N MET A 193 12.80 -6.39 -6.62
CA MET A 193 14.23 -6.57 -6.34
C MET A 193 14.56 -6.22 -4.88
N LEU A 194 15.07 -7.20 -4.14
CA LEU A 194 15.65 -6.98 -2.81
C LEU A 194 17.11 -6.54 -2.98
N VAL A 195 17.49 -5.40 -2.43
CA VAL A 195 18.86 -4.86 -2.51
C VAL A 195 19.45 -4.85 -1.10
N VAL A 196 20.35 -5.78 -0.81
CA VAL A 196 20.73 -6.12 0.57
C VAL A 196 22.17 -5.70 0.87
N ASP A 197 22.34 -5.00 1.99
CA ASP A 197 23.64 -4.59 2.52
C ASP A 197 24.38 -5.80 3.09
N GLY A 198 25.48 -6.16 2.45
CA GLY A 198 26.44 -7.18 2.88
C GLY A 198 27.75 -6.58 3.39
N SER A 199 27.74 -5.32 3.83
CA SER A 199 28.94 -4.65 4.33
C SER A 199 29.36 -5.12 5.72
N CYS A 200 30.63 -4.92 6.06
CA CYS A 200 31.27 -5.42 7.27
C CYS A 200 30.64 -4.91 8.58
N ARG A 201 29.93 -3.78 8.54
CA ARG A 201 29.26 -3.19 9.70
C ARG A 201 27.98 -3.90 10.09
N VAL A 202 27.36 -4.63 9.17
CA VAL A 202 26.14 -5.41 9.45
C VAL A 202 26.46 -6.57 10.41
N GLY A 203 27.56 -7.29 10.18
CA GLY A 203 27.93 -8.47 10.94
C GLY A 203 27.14 -9.72 10.52
N MET A 204 27.77 -10.89 10.66
CA MET A 204 27.24 -12.17 10.13
C MET A 204 25.86 -12.54 10.68
N GLU A 205 25.66 -12.43 11.99
CA GLU A 205 24.39 -12.80 12.65
C GLU A 205 23.24 -11.87 12.22
N ALA A 206 23.50 -10.57 12.16
CA ALA A 206 22.52 -9.57 11.73
C ALA A 206 22.19 -9.71 10.23
N TYR A 207 23.19 -10.03 9.41
CA TYR A 207 23.02 -10.33 8.00
C TYR A 207 22.11 -11.57 7.82
N ALA A 208 22.40 -12.68 8.50
CA ALA A 208 21.57 -13.88 8.46
C ALA A 208 20.13 -13.63 8.96
N SER A 209 19.96 -12.83 10.03
CA SER A 209 18.64 -12.42 10.53
C SER A 209 17.86 -11.58 9.50
N SER A 210 18.56 -10.75 8.74
CA SER A 210 17.96 -10.00 7.64
C SER A 210 17.49 -10.92 6.53
N LEU A 211 18.34 -11.85 6.07
CA LEU A 211 17.99 -12.82 5.03
C LEU A 211 16.78 -13.68 5.43
N ASP A 212 16.66 -14.11 6.70
CA ASP A 212 15.44 -14.81 7.15
C ASP A 212 14.18 -13.93 7.05
N SER A 213 14.30 -12.65 7.44
CA SER A 213 13.19 -11.69 7.35
C SER A 213 12.78 -11.44 5.88
N LEU A 214 13.76 -11.36 4.98
CA LEU A 214 13.52 -11.21 3.54
C LEU A 214 12.89 -12.47 2.93
N ALA A 215 13.36 -13.66 3.32
CA ALA A 215 12.75 -14.92 2.91
C ALA A 215 11.27 -15.01 3.37
N ARG A 216 10.93 -14.46 4.54
CA ARG A 216 9.52 -14.36 4.97
C ARG A 216 8.71 -13.37 4.11
N LEU A 217 9.30 -12.22 3.78
CA LEU A 217 8.66 -11.23 2.89
C LEU A 217 8.31 -11.82 1.53
N VAL A 218 9.21 -12.61 0.91
CA VAL A 218 8.91 -13.18 -0.41
C VAL A 218 7.71 -14.15 -0.38
N GLY A 219 7.43 -14.76 0.77
CA GLY A 219 6.27 -15.63 0.99
C GLY A 219 4.92 -14.94 0.82
N VAL A 220 4.91 -13.60 0.77
CA VAL A 220 3.71 -12.79 0.56
C VAL A 220 3.30 -12.76 -0.93
N PHE A 221 4.17 -13.11 -1.86
CA PHE A 221 3.88 -13.01 -3.29
C PHE A 221 3.48 -14.36 -3.91
N ASP A 222 2.55 -14.32 -4.88
CA ASP A 222 2.28 -15.46 -5.76
C ASP A 222 3.29 -15.45 -6.93
N LEU A 223 4.30 -16.33 -6.89
CA LEU A 223 5.38 -16.39 -7.90
C LEU A 223 4.92 -16.76 -9.32
N ARG A 224 3.63 -17.05 -9.52
CA ARG A 224 3.04 -17.18 -10.87
C ARG A 224 2.69 -15.84 -11.48
N GLU A 225 2.54 -14.81 -10.65
CA GLU A 225 2.21 -13.44 -11.06
C GLU A 225 3.35 -12.46 -10.76
N ALA A 226 4.17 -12.75 -9.74
CA ALA A 226 5.28 -11.93 -9.30
C ALA A 226 6.65 -12.48 -9.73
N ASP A 227 7.54 -11.59 -10.18
CA ASP A 227 8.96 -11.88 -10.39
C ASP A 227 9.72 -11.31 -9.19
N VAL A 228 10.54 -12.13 -8.53
CA VAL A 228 11.28 -11.72 -7.32
C VAL A 228 12.75 -12.11 -7.45
N GLY A 229 13.64 -11.13 -7.28
CA GLY A 229 15.08 -11.30 -7.28
C GLY A 229 15.76 -10.61 -6.11
N LEU A 230 17.07 -10.82 -6.02
CA LEU A 230 17.90 -10.29 -4.94
C LEU A 230 19.27 -9.88 -5.50
N VAL A 231 19.80 -8.76 -5.01
CA VAL A 231 21.17 -8.32 -5.23
C VAL A 231 21.79 -8.02 -3.87
N VAL A 232 22.95 -8.61 -3.60
CA VAL A 232 23.78 -8.24 -2.44
C VAL A 232 24.84 -7.28 -2.88
N TYR A 233 25.00 -6.19 -2.13
CA TYR A 233 26.08 -5.24 -2.34
C TYR A 233 26.98 -5.14 -1.11
N SER A 234 28.27 -4.96 -1.37
CA SER A 234 29.22 -4.37 -0.45
C SER A 234 29.93 -3.25 -1.19
N ASN A 235 31.22 -3.35 -1.53
CA ASN A 235 31.91 -2.36 -2.35
C ASN A 235 31.48 -2.41 -3.82
N ARG A 236 30.93 -3.57 -4.24
CA ARG A 236 30.29 -3.88 -5.52
C ARG A 236 29.12 -4.85 -5.30
N VAL A 237 28.41 -5.21 -6.37
CA VAL A 237 27.50 -6.36 -6.34
C VAL A 237 28.32 -7.65 -6.24
N THR A 238 28.00 -8.51 -5.28
CA THR A 238 28.78 -9.72 -4.96
C THR A 238 28.02 -11.00 -5.21
N ASP A 239 26.71 -10.97 -5.04
CA ASP A 239 25.83 -12.11 -5.26
C ASP A 239 24.50 -11.62 -5.83
N LYS A 240 23.81 -12.51 -6.56
CA LYS A 240 22.50 -12.23 -7.14
C LYS A 240 21.64 -13.47 -7.29
N ILE A 241 20.35 -13.27 -7.01
CA ILE A 241 19.26 -14.11 -7.52
C ILE A 241 18.62 -13.32 -8.66
N PRO A 242 18.70 -13.78 -9.93
CA PRO A 242 18.15 -13.05 -11.06
C PRO A 242 16.67 -12.72 -10.87
N LEU A 243 16.24 -11.54 -11.31
CA LEU A 243 14.83 -11.13 -11.20
C LEU A 243 13.89 -12.10 -11.94
N THR A 244 14.31 -12.51 -13.14
CA THR A 244 13.64 -13.55 -13.92
C THR A 244 14.29 -14.89 -13.61
N ASN A 245 13.59 -15.73 -12.86
CA ASN A 245 14.00 -17.08 -12.49
C ASN A 245 12.79 -18.01 -12.43
N ASP A 246 13.01 -19.31 -12.32
CA ASP A 246 11.99 -20.36 -12.25
C ASP A 246 11.96 -21.06 -10.89
N LEU A 247 12.48 -20.41 -9.85
CA LEU A 247 12.56 -20.99 -8.51
C LEU A 247 11.16 -21.17 -7.91
N THR A 248 10.95 -22.33 -7.29
CA THR A 248 9.79 -22.51 -6.40
C THR A 248 9.91 -21.60 -5.19
N MET A 249 8.80 -21.31 -4.50
CA MET A 249 8.82 -20.50 -3.28
C MET A 249 9.84 -20.99 -2.25
N LEU A 250 9.87 -22.31 -2.01
CA LEU A 250 10.81 -22.91 -1.07
C LEU A 250 12.26 -22.74 -1.53
N ALA A 251 12.55 -22.95 -2.83
CA ALA A 251 13.89 -22.78 -3.39
C ALA A 251 14.35 -21.31 -3.38
N LEU A 252 13.45 -20.37 -3.66
CA LEU A 252 13.74 -18.93 -3.58
C LEU A 252 14.06 -18.51 -2.15
N GLN A 253 13.24 -18.93 -1.19
CA GLN A 253 13.48 -18.64 0.23
C GLN A 253 14.81 -19.23 0.71
N GLU A 254 15.13 -20.45 0.30
CA GLU A 254 16.41 -21.08 0.66
C GLU A 254 17.59 -20.36 0.02
N SER A 255 17.49 -20.01 -1.27
CA SER A 255 18.53 -19.25 -1.99
C SER A 255 18.80 -17.89 -1.32
N ILE A 256 17.76 -17.21 -0.85
CA ILE A 256 17.89 -15.96 -0.09
C ILE A 256 18.63 -16.21 1.23
N ARG A 257 18.26 -17.26 1.98
CA ARG A 257 18.91 -17.56 3.28
C ARG A 257 20.37 -18.00 3.15
N SER A 258 20.72 -18.64 2.04
CA SER A 258 22.07 -19.18 1.78
C SER A 258 23.00 -18.21 1.06
N THR A 259 22.58 -16.95 0.85
CA THR A 259 23.39 -15.96 0.14
C THR A 259 24.64 -15.61 0.96
N ASP A 260 25.81 -15.55 0.30
CA ASP A 260 27.10 -15.36 0.98
C ASP A 260 27.25 -13.95 1.58
N TYR A 261 27.79 -13.86 2.80
CA TYR A 261 28.09 -12.59 3.46
C TYR A 261 29.44 -12.01 2.98
N PRO A 262 29.46 -10.91 2.19
CA PRO A 262 30.68 -10.44 1.53
C PRO A 262 31.66 -9.69 2.45
N ASN A 263 31.17 -9.11 3.55
CA ASN A 263 31.96 -8.49 4.61
C ASN A 263 32.99 -7.44 4.10
N ASN A 264 32.54 -6.46 3.31
CA ASN A 264 33.40 -5.39 2.76
C ASN A 264 32.82 -3.98 3.03
N THR A 265 33.36 -2.91 2.44
CA THR A 265 32.76 -1.56 2.58
C THR A 265 31.38 -1.46 1.93
N ALA A 266 30.59 -0.42 2.20
CA ALA A 266 29.23 -0.28 1.66
C ALA A 266 29.15 0.73 0.51
N ASN A 267 28.62 0.27 -0.64
CA ASN A 267 28.37 1.03 -1.85
C ASN A 267 26.91 0.83 -2.31
N ILE A 268 26.00 1.53 -1.63
CA ILE A 268 24.55 1.50 -1.93
C ILE A 268 24.26 1.83 -3.40
N TYR A 269 25.01 2.75 -4.01
CA TYR A 269 24.87 3.08 -5.44
C TYR A 269 25.07 1.86 -6.34
N ALA A 270 26.10 1.04 -6.07
CA ALA A 270 26.35 -0.19 -6.84
C ALA A 270 25.20 -1.19 -6.69
N GLY A 271 24.63 -1.34 -5.48
CA GLY A 271 23.46 -2.18 -5.24
C GLY A 271 22.24 -1.75 -6.05
N ILE A 272 21.90 -0.45 -6.02
CA ILE A 272 20.78 0.12 -6.78
C ILE A 272 20.99 -0.07 -8.28
N MET A 273 22.21 0.20 -8.78
CA MET A 273 22.54 0.00 -10.19
C MET A 273 22.47 -1.47 -10.62
N GLY A 274 22.88 -2.39 -9.75
CA GLY A 274 22.72 -3.84 -9.95
C GLY A 274 21.26 -4.21 -10.14
N ALA A 275 20.37 -3.72 -9.27
CA ALA A 275 18.93 -3.95 -9.40
C ALA A 275 18.35 -3.32 -10.68
N ILE A 276 18.75 -2.09 -11.05
CA ILE A 276 18.33 -1.47 -12.31
C ILE A 276 18.67 -2.36 -13.51
N ASN A 277 19.86 -2.98 -13.52
CA ASN A 277 20.27 -3.86 -14.61
C ASN A 277 19.38 -5.12 -14.69
N GLU A 278 18.99 -5.72 -13.56
CA GLU A 278 18.07 -6.86 -13.55
C GLU A 278 16.66 -6.48 -14.03
N PHE A 279 16.15 -5.27 -13.73
CA PHE A 279 14.89 -4.81 -14.34
C PHE A 279 14.98 -4.62 -15.87
N GLN A 280 16.17 -4.34 -16.41
CA GLN A 280 16.37 -4.20 -17.84
C GLN A 280 16.32 -5.54 -18.58
N THR A 281 16.62 -6.65 -17.89
CA THR A 281 16.57 -8.01 -18.49
C THR A 281 15.17 -8.59 -18.56
N LEU A 282 14.16 -7.96 -17.95
CA LEU A 282 12.77 -8.41 -18.02
C LEU A 282 12.31 -8.57 -19.49
N PRO A 283 11.58 -9.65 -19.82
CA PRO A 283 11.01 -9.84 -21.16
C PRO A 283 10.08 -8.69 -21.56
N ASN A 284 10.01 -8.38 -22.86
CA ASN A 284 9.17 -7.29 -23.36
C ASN A 284 7.69 -7.50 -22.99
N ALA A 285 7.16 -8.72 -23.11
CA ALA A 285 5.79 -9.03 -22.70
C ALA A 285 5.52 -8.71 -21.21
N ARG A 286 6.51 -8.96 -20.34
CA ARG A 286 6.41 -8.62 -18.91
C ARG A 286 6.42 -7.11 -18.69
N LYS A 287 7.36 -6.39 -19.32
CA LYS A 287 7.40 -4.91 -19.30
C LYS A 287 6.11 -4.30 -19.82
N GLU A 288 5.51 -4.91 -20.84
CA GLU A 288 4.27 -4.47 -21.44
C GLU A 288 3.02 -4.80 -20.63
N SER A 289 3.11 -5.69 -19.65
CA SER A 289 1.97 -6.01 -18.78
C SER A 289 1.58 -4.89 -17.81
N GLY A 290 2.44 -3.87 -17.67
CA GLY A 290 2.22 -2.77 -16.73
C GLY A 290 2.46 -3.14 -15.27
N ALA A 291 3.09 -4.30 -15.00
CA ALA A 291 3.46 -4.72 -13.64
C ALA A 291 4.29 -3.62 -12.95
N PRO A 292 3.97 -3.24 -11.70
CA PRO A 292 4.78 -2.32 -10.93
C PRO A 292 6.16 -2.91 -10.66
N LYS A 293 7.19 -2.07 -10.75
CA LYS A 293 8.58 -2.43 -10.46
C LYS A 293 8.97 -1.80 -9.13
N LEU A 294 9.34 -2.61 -8.16
CA LEU A 294 9.74 -2.19 -6.83
C LEU A 294 11.14 -2.70 -6.52
N MET A 295 12.04 -1.82 -6.09
CA MET A 295 13.24 -2.26 -5.39
C MET A 295 13.20 -1.81 -3.95
N VAL A 296 13.60 -2.69 -3.04
CA VAL A 296 13.67 -2.42 -1.61
C VAL A 296 15.12 -2.49 -1.17
N ILE A 297 15.67 -1.35 -0.79
CA ILE A 297 17.05 -1.16 -0.37
C ILE A 297 17.12 -1.30 1.14
N PHE A 298 17.77 -2.35 1.63
CA PHE A 298 18.10 -2.54 3.03
C PHE A 298 19.52 -2.02 3.26
N THR A 299 19.70 -1.20 4.29
CA THR A 299 21.01 -0.62 4.61
C THR A 299 21.12 -0.21 6.07
N ASP A 300 22.33 -0.30 6.63
CA ASP A 300 22.66 0.26 7.95
C ASP A 300 22.98 1.77 7.90
N GLY A 301 23.03 2.34 6.69
CA GLY A 301 23.25 3.77 6.41
C GLY A 301 24.64 4.19 6.04
N ASN A 302 25.58 3.25 5.92
CA ASN A 302 26.97 3.62 5.75
C ASN A 302 27.42 3.56 4.29
N HIS A 303 26.87 4.44 3.45
CA HIS A 303 27.43 4.67 2.13
C HIS A 303 28.84 5.27 2.24
N THR A 304 29.85 4.44 2.00
CA THR A 304 31.27 4.76 2.24
C THR A 304 32.10 4.76 0.95
N ALA A 305 31.53 4.32 -0.16
CA ALA A 305 32.20 4.27 -1.46
C ALA A 305 31.22 4.45 -2.62
N GLY A 306 31.68 5.09 -3.69
CA GLY A 306 30.92 5.31 -4.92
C GLY A 306 30.22 6.67 -5.00
N PRO A 307 29.44 6.90 -6.06
CA PRO A 307 28.61 8.09 -6.18
C PRO A 307 27.43 8.08 -5.21
N ASP A 308 26.83 9.24 -5.02
CA ASP A 308 25.64 9.43 -4.19
C ASP A 308 24.49 8.47 -4.57
N PRO A 309 23.97 7.65 -3.63
CA PRO A 309 22.86 6.73 -3.86
C PRO A 309 21.59 7.41 -4.39
N GLY A 310 21.36 8.68 -4.05
CA GLY A 310 20.23 9.45 -4.57
C GLY A 310 20.25 9.57 -6.10
N LEU A 311 21.42 9.63 -6.73
CA LEU A 311 21.55 9.68 -8.19
C LEU A 311 21.12 8.36 -8.85
N ALA A 312 21.42 7.23 -8.20
CA ALA A 312 20.96 5.93 -8.67
C ALA A 312 19.45 5.78 -8.48
N ALA A 313 18.90 6.26 -7.36
CA ALA A 313 17.47 6.28 -7.11
C ALA A 313 16.69 7.12 -8.15
N GLU A 314 17.21 8.29 -8.52
CA GLU A 314 16.64 9.10 -9.60
C GLU A 314 16.70 8.38 -10.95
N LYS A 315 17.76 7.62 -11.21
CA LYS A 315 17.86 6.78 -12.42
C LYS A 315 16.82 5.66 -12.42
N ALA A 316 16.59 5.03 -11.26
CA ALA A 316 15.54 4.03 -11.08
C ALA A 316 14.15 4.63 -11.35
N ALA A 317 13.85 5.81 -10.79
CA ALA A 317 12.59 6.52 -11.03
C ALA A 317 12.36 6.84 -12.51
N ARG A 318 13.39 7.31 -13.23
CA ARG A 318 13.31 7.53 -14.69
C ARG A 318 13.05 6.26 -15.49
N ALA A 319 13.42 5.09 -14.95
CA ALA A 319 13.14 3.78 -15.53
C ALA A 319 11.78 3.19 -15.08
N GLY A 320 10.97 3.96 -14.35
CA GLY A 320 9.67 3.53 -13.83
C GLY A 320 9.78 2.51 -12.68
N ILE A 321 10.91 2.51 -11.97
CA ILE A 321 11.14 1.64 -10.81
C ILE A 321 10.95 2.46 -9.54
N VAL A 322 10.05 2.02 -8.67
CA VAL A 322 9.83 2.60 -7.35
C VAL A 322 10.90 2.10 -6.41
N THR A 323 11.53 3.04 -5.70
CA THR A 323 12.58 2.77 -4.72
C THR A 323 12.03 2.89 -3.31
N CYS A 324 12.11 1.80 -2.55
CA CYS A 324 11.81 1.77 -1.13
C CYS A 324 13.10 1.68 -0.33
N ALA A 325 13.30 2.58 0.63
CA ALA A 325 14.50 2.62 1.45
C ALA A 325 14.16 2.15 2.87
N PHE A 326 14.86 1.13 3.35
CA PHE A 326 14.67 0.54 4.67
C PHE A 326 15.98 0.63 5.46
N GLY A 327 16.03 1.61 6.37
CA GLY A 327 17.15 1.79 7.28
C GLY A 327 17.09 0.84 8.47
N ILE A 328 18.23 0.27 8.84
CA ILE A 328 18.35 -0.62 9.99
C ILE A 328 19.38 -0.03 10.95
N GLY A 329 18.99 0.20 12.20
CA GLY A 329 19.80 0.89 13.20
C GLY A 329 19.79 2.42 13.06
N ASP A 330 20.60 3.05 13.89
CA ASP A 330 20.59 4.51 14.08
C ASP A 330 21.65 5.24 13.24
N ALA A 331 22.54 4.51 12.56
CA ALA A 331 23.67 5.09 11.83
C ALA A 331 23.25 5.81 10.53
N ILE A 332 22.02 5.63 10.07
CA ILE A 332 21.55 6.15 8.79
C ILE A 332 20.92 7.54 8.86
N ASP A 333 21.47 8.46 8.06
CA ASP A 333 20.90 9.78 7.86
C ASP A 333 19.49 9.67 7.26
N ASP A 334 18.52 10.31 7.92
CA ASP A 334 17.12 10.27 7.50
C ASP A 334 16.91 10.95 6.14
N GLY A 335 17.69 12.00 5.85
CA GLY A 335 17.67 12.70 4.57
C GLY A 335 18.18 11.82 3.43
N GLN A 336 19.26 11.06 3.64
CA GLN A 336 19.78 10.12 2.65
C GLN A 336 18.77 9.01 2.34
N LEU A 337 18.15 8.41 3.36
CA LEU A 337 17.07 7.43 3.15
C LEU A 337 15.91 8.01 2.37
N LEU A 338 15.50 9.22 2.72
CA LEU A 338 14.42 9.91 2.01
C LEU A 338 14.79 10.14 0.55
N ARG A 339 16.05 10.49 0.25
CA ARG A 339 16.54 10.64 -1.12
C ARG A 339 16.62 9.32 -1.88
N ILE A 340 17.02 8.23 -1.23
CA ILE A 340 16.98 6.88 -1.82
C ILE A 340 15.53 6.50 -2.15
N ALA A 341 14.56 6.91 -1.31
CA ALA A 341 13.13 6.75 -1.57
C ALA A 341 12.55 7.81 -2.54
N ASN A 342 13.38 8.50 -3.34
CA ASN A 342 12.97 9.55 -4.28
C ASN A 342 12.13 10.68 -3.64
N ASN A 343 12.45 11.02 -2.39
CA ASN A 343 11.72 11.97 -1.54
C ASN A 343 10.27 11.58 -1.23
N ASP A 344 9.91 10.31 -1.42
CA ASP A 344 8.64 9.78 -0.98
C ASP A 344 8.78 9.06 0.37
N ALA A 345 8.47 9.79 1.45
CA ALA A 345 8.52 9.24 2.80
C ALA A 345 7.52 8.10 3.06
N ASP A 346 6.60 7.79 2.12
CA ASP A 346 5.75 6.60 2.22
C ASP A 346 6.48 5.29 1.90
N PHE A 347 7.62 5.40 1.20
CA PHE A 347 8.52 4.31 0.85
C PHE A 347 9.84 4.38 1.64
N LYS A 348 9.83 5.10 2.76
CA LYS A 348 10.97 5.23 3.67
C LYS A 348 10.61 4.62 5.02
N PHE A 349 11.35 3.59 5.43
CA PHE A 349 11.15 2.91 6.70
C PHE A 349 12.43 2.86 7.52
N LYS A 350 12.28 2.72 8.83
CA LYS A 350 13.38 2.50 9.77
C LYS A 350 13.02 1.42 10.77
N THR A 351 14.01 0.71 11.25
CA THR A 351 13.90 -0.19 12.41
C THR A 351 15.16 -0.12 13.25
N GLU A 352 15.06 -0.36 14.56
CA GLU A 352 16.18 -0.27 15.50
C GLU A 352 17.28 -1.31 15.23
N SER A 353 16.94 -2.49 14.72
CA SER A 353 17.91 -3.57 14.51
C SER A 353 17.48 -4.57 13.45
N HIS A 354 18.42 -5.42 13.03
CA HIS A 354 18.14 -6.53 12.13
C HIS A 354 17.17 -7.56 12.73
N TYR A 355 17.10 -7.66 14.06
CA TYR A 355 16.17 -8.55 14.76
C TYR A 355 14.72 -8.03 14.75
N THR A 356 14.54 -6.72 14.88
CA THR A 356 13.22 -6.07 14.80
C THR A 356 12.71 -5.96 13.37
N LEU A 357 13.58 -6.16 12.37
CA LEU A 357 13.18 -6.18 10.96
C LEU A 357 12.05 -7.20 10.69
N ARG A 358 12.06 -8.34 11.37
CA ARG A 358 11.01 -9.38 11.21
C ARG A 358 9.60 -8.84 11.48
N GLU A 359 9.45 -7.90 12.41
CA GLU A 359 8.16 -7.30 12.75
C GLU A 359 7.83 -6.14 11.80
N GLN A 360 8.85 -5.47 11.27
CA GLN A 360 8.72 -4.23 10.52
C GLN A 360 8.68 -4.43 9.00
N ILE A 361 9.13 -5.60 8.51
CA ILE A 361 9.11 -5.97 7.10
C ILE A 361 7.69 -6.03 6.52
N VAL A 362 6.68 -6.21 7.38
CA VAL A 362 5.25 -6.13 7.00
C VAL A 362 4.90 -4.80 6.35
N ARG A 363 5.57 -3.70 6.71
CA ARG A 363 5.34 -2.38 6.10
C ARG A 363 5.73 -2.37 4.62
N VAL A 364 6.77 -3.12 4.24
CA VAL A 364 7.12 -3.34 2.83
C VAL A 364 6.05 -4.14 2.12
N ALA A 365 5.53 -5.20 2.76
CA ALA A 365 4.43 -6.00 2.21
C ALA A 365 3.17 -5.15 1.97
N GLN A 366 2.77 -4.32 2.94
CA GLN A 366 1.63 -3.39 2.82
C GLN A 366 1.79 -2.45 1.62
N ARG A 367 2.99 -1.88 1.40
CA ARG A 367 3.25 -1.02 0.24
C ARG A 367 3.27 -1.80 -1.07
N ALA A 368 3.96 -2.95 -1.12
CA ALA A 368 4.00 -3.79 -2.31
C ALA A 368 2.59 -4.23 -2.76
N LYS A 369 1.72 -4.59 -1.79
CA LYS A 369 0.31 -4.98 -2.02
C LYS A 369 -0.57 -3.90 -2.64
N THR A 370 -0.19 -2.64 -2.46
CA THR A 370 -0.99 -1.47 -2.89
C THR A 370 -0.42 -0.78 -4.11
N MET A 371 0.70 -1.30 -4.66
CA MET A 371 1.29 -0.76 -5.88
C MET A 371 0.38 -1.06 -7.08
N PRO A 372 0.00 -0.04 -7.87
CA PRO A 372 -0.93 -0.24 -8.97
C PRO A 372 -0.24 -0.82 -10.21
N GLN A 373 -0.91 -1.79 -10.85
CA GLN A 373 -0.58 -2.19 -12.22
C GLN A 373 -1.07 -1.12 -13.20
N THR A 374 -0.22 -0.70 -14.13
CA THR A 374 -0.61 0.28 -15.15
C THR A 374 -1.46 -0.38 -16.22
N LEU A 375 -2.69 0.09 -16.39
CA LEU A 375 -3.60 -0.34 -17.45
C LEU A 375 -3.24 0.35 -18.77
N LYS A 376 -3.46 -0.37 -19.87
CA LYS A 376 -3.21 0.12 -21.23
C LYS A 376 -4.52 0.20 -22.02
N MET A 377 -4.64 1.27 -22.78
CA MET A 377 -5.76 1.46 -23.71
C MET A 377 -5.74 0.41 -24.80
N GLY A 378 -6.92 -0.10 -25.17
CA GLY A 378 -7.10 -1.08 -26.24
C GLY A 378 -6.56 -2.48 -25.91
N SER A 379 -6.35 -2.79 -24.63
CA SER A 379 -5.93 -4.12 -24.17
C SER A 379 -6.78 -4.62 -23.03
N ASP A 380 -6.91 -5.94 -22.93
CA ASP A 380 -7.51 -6.60 -21.78
C ASP A 380 -6.50 -6.75 -20.62
N THR A 381 -7.03 -6.83 -19.41
CA THR A 381 -6.29 -7.26 -18.22
C THR A 381 -7.15 -8.21 -17.42
N SER A 382 -6.81 -9.50 -17.47
CA SER A 382 -7.44 -10.53 -16.65
C SER A 382 -6.77 -10.67 -15.29
N VAL A 383 -7.59 -10.87 -14.26
CA VAL A 383 -7.15 -10.88 -12.86
C VAL A 383 -7.90 -11.97 -12.11
N THR A 384 -7.19 -12.70 -11.26
CA THR A 384 -7.77 -13.68 -10.34
C THR A 384 -7.58 -13.23 -8.90
N MET A 385 -8.66 -13.31 -8.11
CA MET A 385 -8.68 -12.95 -6.70
C MET A 385 -9.19 -14.16 -5.91
N LYS A 386 -8.28 -14.86 -5.22
CA LYS A 386 -8.55 -16.13 -4.54
C LYS A 386 -9.42 -15.95 -3.29
N ASP A 387 -9.10 -14.95 -2.48
CA ASP A 387 -9.82 -14.70 -1.23
C ASP A 387 -10.97 -13.71 -1.43
N GLY A 388 -12.03 -13.85 -0.61
CA GLY A 388 -13.02 -12.81 -0.42
C GLY A 388 -12.36 -11.53 0.09
N ASP A 389 -12.80 -10.38 -0.41
CA ASP A 389 -12.21 -9.06 -0.15
C ASP A 389 -10.78 -8.84 -0.66
N ALA A 390 -10.20 -9.78 -1.41
CA ALA A 390 -8.91 -9.53 -2.05
C ALA A 390 -9.02 -8.33 -3.01
N LYS A 391 -7.98 -7.48 -2.97
CA LYS A 391 -7.93 -6.22 -3.74
C LYS A 391 -6.85 -6.24 -4.81
N ARG A 392 -7.10 -5.52 -5.90
CA ARG A 392 -6.17 -5.31 -7.01
C ARG A 392 -6.18 -3.84 -7.39
N TYR A 393 -5.00 -3.26 -7.46
CA TYR A 393 -4.81 -1.83 -7.66
C TYR A 393 -4.34 -1.57 -9.09
N PHE A 394 -4.91 -0.56 -9.70
CA PHE A 394 -4.66 -0.20 -11.08
C PHE A 394 -4.46 1.31 -11.21
N LEU A 395 -3.64 1.67 -12.20
CA LEU A 395 -3.39 3.04 -12.61
C LEU A 395 -3.81 3.18 -14.06
N LEU A 396 -4.67 4.14 -14.36
CA LEU A 396 -5.07 4.48 -15.72
C LEU A 396 -4.80 5.96 -15.98
N GLU A 397 -4.12 6.27 -17.09
CA GLU A 397 -4.07 7.65 -17.60
C GLU A 397 -5.31 7.92 -18.46
N VAL A 398 -6.22 8.75 -17.96
CA VAL A 398 -7.49 9.06 -18.64
C VAL A 398 -7.26 10.18 -19.67
N PRO A 399 -7.58 9.95 -20.96
CA PRO A 399 -7.36 10.92 -22.04
C PRO A 399 -8.42 12.02 -22.02
N GLU A 400 -8.29 13.00 -22.91
CA GLU A 400 -9.11 14.22 -22.86
C GLU A 400 -10.57 13.97 -23.26
N GLU A 401 -10.79 12.98 -24.11
CA GLU A 401 -12.12 12.48 -24.47
C GLU A 401 -12.72 11.52 -23.43
N GLY A 402 -12.01 11.21 -22.34
CA GLY A 402 -12.41 10.22 -21.35
C GLY A 402 -12.10 8.78 -21.76
N ALA A 403 -12.50 7.81 -20.94
CA ALA A 403 -12.29 6.39 -21.21
C ALA A 403 -13.49 5.56 -20.77
N THR A 404 -13.88 4.57 -21.56
CA THR A 404 -14.84 3.54 -21.14
C THR A 404 -14.08 2.36 -20.57
N ILE A 405 -14.39 2.00 -19.34
CA ILE A 405 -13.91 0.79 -18.69
C ILE A 405 -15.01 -0.24 -18.76
N THR A 406 -14.68 -1.39 -19.29
CA THR A 406 -15.59 -2.52 -19.34
C THR A 406 -15.12 -3.64 -18.44
N LEU A 407 -15.96 -4.01 -17.49
CA LEU A 407 -15.68 -5.01 -16.47
C LEU A 407 -16.51 -6.26 -16.74
N ILE A 408 -15.85 -7.39 -16.96
CA ILE A 408 -16.49 -8.67 -17.28
C ILE A 408 -16.15 -9.67 -16.19
N ASN A 409 -17.16 -10.14 -15.45
CA ASN A 409 -16.98 -11.15 -14.42
C ASN A 409 -17.13 -12.55 -15.03
N ALA A 410 -16.01 -13.22 -15.29
CA ALA A 410 -16.02 -14.60 -15.77
C ALA A 410 -16.39 -15.60 -14.64
N LYS A 411 -16.10 -15.25 -13.38
CA LYS A 411 -16.53 -15.98 -12.19
C LYS A 411 -16.63 -15.02 -11.01
N GLY A 412 -17.72 -15.14 -10.26
CA GLY A 412 -18.02 -14.36 -9.06
C GLY A 412 -18.37 -12.91 -9.32
N GLU A 413 -18.44 -12.11 -8.27
CA GLU A 413 -18.79 -10.70 -8.35
C GLU A 413 -17.60 -9.85 -7.88
N THR A 414 -17.32 -8.79 -8.64
CA THR A 414 -16.30 -7.81 -8.26
C THR A 414 -16.89 -6.41 -8.22
N ARG A 415 -16.34 -5.60 -7.33
CA ARG A 415 -16.68 -4.18 -7.19
C ARG A 415 -15.44 -3.33 -7.36
N GLY A 416 -15.49 -2.37 -8.27
CA GLY A 416 -14.43 -1.40 -8.48
C GLY A 416 -14.71 -0.09 -7.76
N TYR A 417 -13.66 0.54 -7.25
CA TYR A 417 -13.69 1.88 -6.68
C TYR A 417 -12.63 2.71 -7.40
N TRP A 418 -12.99 3.87 -7.92
CA TRP A 418 -12.03 4.72 -8.62
C TRP A 418 -12.01 6.15 -8.05
N THR A 419 -10.85 6.78 -8.17
CA THR A 419 -10.64 8.17 -7.76
C THR A 419 -9.49 8.76 -8.58
N PHE A 420 -9.55 10.05 -8.85
CA PHE A 420 -8.41 10.80 -9.38
C PHE A 420 -7.53 11.42 -8.28
N THR A 421 -7.87 11.19 -7.01
CA THR A 421 -7.05 11.58 -5.87
C THR A 421 -5.88 10.57 -5.67
N PRO A 422 -4.80 10.94 -4.99
CA PRO A 422 -3.63 10.06 -4.82
C PRO A 422 -3.88 8.94 -3.80
N GLU A 423 -4.92 9.06 -2.97
CA GLU A 423 -5.31 8.03 -2.01
C GLU A 423 -5.80 6.79 -2.77
N PRO A 424 -5.30 5.58 -2.46
CA PRO A 424 -5.86 4.36 -3.03
C PRO A 424 -7.37 4.26 -2.74
N PRO A 425 -8.23 4.13 -3.76
CA PRO A 425 -9.67 4.10 -3.56
C PRO A 425 -10.07 2.78 -2.88
N SER A 426 -11.15 2.85 -2.11
CA SER A 426 -11.67 1.73 -1.34
C SER A 426 -13.14 1.94 -1.04
N SER A 427 -13.76 1.06 -0.26
CA SER A 427 -15.13 1.28 0.22
C SER A 427 -15.28 2.53 1.12
N ALA A 428 -14.17 3.08 1.62
CA ALA A 428 -14.13 4.28 2.46
C ALA A 428 -13.84 5.58 1.70
N LEU A 429 -13.25 5.52 0.50
CA LEU A 429 -12.91 6.69 -0.29
C LEU A 429 -12.96 6.38 -1.78
N TYR A 430 -13.84 7.06 -2.52
CA TYR A 430 -13.95 6.91 -3.97
C TYR A 430 -14.72 8.08 -4.59
N GLU A 431 -14.51 8.35 -5.86
CA GLU A 431 -15.35 9.27 -6.65
C GLU A 431 -16.45 8.50 -7.39
N GLY A 432 -16.18 7.27 -7.81
CA GLY A 432 -17.20 6.40 -8.39
C GLY A 432 -16.94 4.92 -8.17
N VAL A 433 -17.95 4.12 -8.53
CA VAL A 433 -17.95 2.66 -8.40
C VAL A 433 -18.07 2.05 -9.78
N LEU A 434 -17.40 0.92 -10.00
CA LEU A 434 -17.57 0.06 -11.17
C LEU A 434 -18.25 -1.24 -10.73
N THR A 435 -19.23 -1.68 -11.50
CA THR A 435 -19.81 -3.02 -11.44
C THR A 435 -19.64 -3.68 -12.81
N GLU A 436 -20.15 -4.89 -12.97
CA GLU A 436 -20.16 -5.55 -14.28
C GLU A 436 -20.82 -4.69 -15.36
N GLY A 437 -20.20 -4.65 -16.54
CA GLY A 437 -20.64 -3.87 -17.69
C GLY A 437 -19.70 -2.70 -18.03
N GLU A 438 -20.23 -1.74 -18.79
CA GLU A 438 -19.51 -0.60 -19.32
C GLU A 438 -19.71 0.63 -18.42
N THR A 439 -18.63 1.31 -18.07
CA THR A 439 -18.67 2.58 -17.34
C THR A 439 -17.80 3.61 -18.04
N PHE A 440 -18.39 4.74 -18.43
CA PHE A 440 -17.63 5.86 -18.98
C PHE A 440 -17.08 6.75 -17.87
N ILE A 441 -15.76 6.89 -17.85
CA ILE A 441 -15.01 7.79 -16.99
C ILE A 441 -14.71 9.07 -17.76
N SER A 442 -15.39 10.14 -17.38
CA SER A 442 -15.09 11.48 -17.90
C SER A 442 -13.70 11.94 -17.47
N PRO A 443 -13.02 12.79 -18.27
CA PRO A 443 -11.77 13.41 -17.85
C PRO A 443 -11.97 14.22 -16.56
N PRO A 444 -10.93 14.34 -15.72
CA PRO A 444 -11.04 14.98 -14.42
C PRO A 444 -11.39 16.46 -14.56
N ARG A 445 -12.47 16.90 -13.90
CA ARG A 445 -12.86 18.31 -13.86
C ARG A 445 -12.00 19.04 -12.82
N LEU A 446 -11.03 19.84 -13.28
CA LEU A 446 -10.07 20.56 -12.43
C LEU A 446 -10.71 21.72 -11.63
N GLY A 447 -11.50 21.41 -10.59
CA GLY A 447 -12.17 22.37 -9.71
C GLY A 447 -11.31 22.91 -8.54
N LYS A 448 -11.87 23.87 -7.76
CA LYS A 448 -11.19 24.46 -6.58
C LYS A 448 -10.92 23.47 -5.44
N TYR A 449 -11.83 22.52 -5.20
CA TYR A 449 -11.70 21.47 -4.16
C TYR A 449 -10.51 20.55 -4.48
N TRP A 450 -10.41 20.15 -5.73
CA TRP A 450 -9.28 19.46 -6.35
C TRP A 450 -7.95 20.18 -6.06
N ARG A 451 -7.84 21.49 -6.28
CA ARG A 451 -6.59 22.25 -6.03
C ARG A 451 -6.11 22.24 -4.58
N ARG A 452 -7.00 22.13 -3.58
CA ARG A 452 -6.63 22.15 -2.14
C ARG A 452 -6.08 20.82 -1.63
N ARG A 453 -6.64 19.68 -2.04
CA ARG A 453 -6.09 18.35 -1.73
C ARG A 453 -4.78 18.05 -2.50
N ARG A 454 -4.48 18.82 -3.55
CA ARG A 454 -3.32 18.61 -4.43
C ARG A 454 -2.01 19.30 -4.03
N THR A 455 -1.98 20.13 -2.98
CA THR A 455 -0.85 21.04 -2.73
C THR A 455 0.52 20.36 -2.52
N ASN A 456 0.59 19.02 -2.42
CA ASN A 456 1.81 18.23 -2.27
C ASN A 456 1.92 16.99 -3.19
N LEU A 457 1.25 16.92 -4.36
CA LEU A 457 1.13 15.64 -5.10
C LEU A 457 2.22 15.29 -6.11
N THR A 458 2.58 14.00 -6.03
CA THR A 458 3.42 13.20 -6.94
C THR A 458 2.63 12.55 -8.09
N MET A 459 1.29 12.61 -8.09
CA MET A 459 0.44 11.96 -9.10
C MET A 459 -0.08 12.94 -10.17
N PRO A 460 0.15 12.69 -11.48
CA PRO A 460 -0.31 13.52 -12.58
C PRO A 460 -1.84 13.76 -12.63
N PRO A 461 -2.31 14.86 -13.24
CA PRO A 461 -3.72 15.23 -13.25
C PRO A 461 -4.66 14.29 -13.98
N LYS A 462 -4.18 13.60 -15.01
CA LYS A 462 -4.96 12.67 -15.82
C LYS A 462 -4.97 11.25 -15.25
N ASN A 463 -4.13 10.98 -14.24
CA ASN A 463 -4.03 9.65 -13.67
C ASN A 463 -5.22 9.38 -12.74
N MET A 464 -5.83 8.21 -12.90
CA MET A 464 -6.90 7.68 -12.06
C MET A 464 -6.41 6.39 -11.40
N LEU A 465 -6.66 6.26 -10.11
CA LEU A 465 -6.50 5.00 -9.40
C LEU A 465 -7.82 4.23 -9.46
N LEU A 466 -7.71 2.91 -9.62
CA LEU A 466 -8.82 1.98 -9.57
C LEU A 466 -8.44 0.81 -8.66
N THR A 467 -9.31 0.50 -7.71
CA THR A 467 -9.21 -0.70 -6.87
C THR A 467 -10.35 -1.62 -7.24
N LEU A 468 -10.06 -2.84 -7.69
CA LEU A 468 -11.04 -3.92 -7.78
C LEU A 468 -10.99 -4.76 -6.51
N GLN A 469 -12.16 -5.07 -5.96
CA GLN A 469 -12.35 -5.93 -4.80
C GLN A 469 -13.24 -7.11 -5.19
N GLY A 470 -12.79 -8.32 -4.85
CA GLY A 470 -13.64 -9.52 -4.96
C GLY A 470 -14.68 -9.56 -3.84
N VAL A 471 -15.93 -9.85 -4.17
CA VAL A 471 -17.03 -9.98 -3.19
C VAL A 471 -17.01 -11.36 -2.53
N GLU A 472 -16.66 -12.40 -3.29
CA GLU A 472 -16.56 -13.78 -2.81
C GLU A 472 -15.15 -14.39 -3.02
N ALA A 473 -14.97 -15.68 -2.79
CA ALA A 473 -13.71 -16.35 -3.10
C ALA A 473 -13.61 -16.70 -4.60
N ASP A 474 -12.39 -16.82 -5.11
CA ASP A 474 -12.08 -17.24 -6.49
C ASP A 474 -12.72 -16.41 -7.62
N ASN A 475 -12.77 -15.08 -7.47
CA ASN A 475 -13.24 -14.21 -8.54
C ASN A 475 -12.26 -14.19 -9.72
N ARG A 476 -12.82 -14.17 -10.93
CA ARG A 476 -12.09 -14.00 -12.18
C ARG A 476 -12.74 -12.88 -12.98
N VAL A 477 -11.99 -11.80 -13.17
CA VAL A 477 -12.47 -10.59 -13.82
C VAL A 477 -11.53 -10.19 -14.94
N THR A 478 -12.10 -9.67 -16.02
CA THR A 478 -11.34 -9.06 -17.12
C THR A 478 -11.77 -7.60 -17.26
N LEU A 479 -10.78 -6.72 -17.30
CA LEU A 479 -10.95 -5.31 -17.62
C LEU A 479 -10.59 -5.09 -19.09
N TRP A 480 -11.43 -4.35 -19.82
CA TRP A 480 -11.10 -3.79 -21.12
C TRP A 480 -11.21 -2.27 -21.05
N ILE A 481 -10.27 -1.55 -21.66
CA ILE A 481 -10.27 -0.09 -21.62
C ILE A 481 -10.27 0.48 -23.04
N ASP A 482 -11.32 1.24 -23.37
CA ASP A 482 -11.46 1.95 -24.63
C ASP A 482 -11.31 3.45 -24.45
N LYS A 483 -10.84 4.11 -25.52
CA LYS A 483 -10.71 5.56 -25.57
C LYS A 483 -12.05 6.20 -25.90
N GLY A 484 -12.44 7.23 -25.14
CA GLY A 484 -13.70 7.96 -25.34
C GLY A 484 -14.91 7.23 -24.77
N ASP A 485 -16.09 7.77 -25.03
CA ASP A 485 -17.37 7.16 -24.67
C ASP A 485 -17.81 6.20 -25.78
N VAL A 486 -17.56 4.91 -25.58
CA VAL A 486 -17.97 3.84 -26.50
C VAL A 486 -19.13 3.02 -25.96
N ILE A 487 -19.85 3.52 -24.95
CA ILE A 487 -20.97 2.79 -24.34
C ILE A 487 -21.98 2.37 -25.40
N GLY A 488 -22.41 1.10 -25.35
CA GLY A 488 -23.44 0.57 -26.24
C GLY A 488 -23.03 0.46 -27.70
N CYS A 489 -21.78 0.78 -28.07
CA CYS A 489 -21.30 0.71 -29.46
C CYS A 489 -21.10 -0.72 -29.98
N GLY A 490 -21.46 -1.73 -29.19
CA GLY A 490 -21.18 -3.13 -29.47
C GLY A 490 -19.69 -3.39 -29.30
N PHE A 491 -19.35 -4.14 -28.26
CA PHE A 491 -17.98 -4.53 -27.95
C PHE A 491 -17.13 -4.87 -29.19
N ALA A 492 -15.93 -4.31 -29.29
CA ALA A 492 -14.87 -4.90 -30.10
C ALA A 492 -14.51 -6.34 -29.62
N ALA A 493 -14.90 -6.70 -28.39
CA ALA A 493 -14.89 -8.07 -27.87
C ALA A 493 -15.83 -9.03 -28.60
N ALA A 494 -16.67 -8.58 -29.54
CA ALA A 494 -17.32 -9.47 -30.51
C ALA A 494 -16.30 -10.28 -31.36
N LYS A 495 -15.00 -9.92 -31.34
CA LYS A 495 -13.92 -10.75 -31.89
C LYS A 495 -13.44 -11.89 -30.98
N PHE A 496 -13.72 -11.87 -29.67
CA PHE A 496 -13.29 -12.91 -28.73
C PHE A 496 -14.25 -14.11 -28.68
N ASP A 497 -15.55 -13.90 -28.88
CA ASP A 497 -16.53 -15.00 -28.91
C ASP A 497 -16.33 -15.90 -30.14
N VAL A 498 -15.85 -15.35 -31.26
CA VAL A 498 -15.64 -16.12 -32.50
C VAL A 498 -14.41 -17.03 -32.41
N THR A 499 -13.35 -16.64 -31.69
CA THR A 499 -12.13 -17.46 -31.56
C THR A 499 -12.29 -18.63 -30.59
N TYR A 500 -13.02 -18.45 -29.48
CA TYR A 500 -13.30 -19.56 -28.56
C TYR A 500 -14.33 -20.55 -29.11
N PHE A 501 -15.32 -20.08 -29.88
CA PHE A 501 -16.22 -20.98 -30.62
C PHE A 501 -15.50 -21.74 -31.74
N LEU A 502 -14.57 -21.11 -32.47
CA LEU A 502 -13.82 -21.79 -33.52
C LEU A 502 -12.84 -22.84 -32.98
N LEU A 503 -12.15 -22.56 -31.87
CA LEU A 503 -11.21 -23.52 -31.25
C LEU A 503 -11.94 -24.72 -30.63
N SER A 504 -13.07 -24.49 -29.96
CA SER A 504 -13.89 -25.58 -29.41
C SER A 504 -14.60 -26.39 -30.51
N ALA A 505 -15.06 -25.75 -31.59
CA ALA A 505 -15.61 -26.44 -32.76
C ALA A 505 -14.57 -27.30 -33.48
N THR A 506 -13.32 -26.82 -33.63
CA THR A 506 -12.25 -27.64 -34.22
C THR A 506 -11.88 -28.86 -33.37
N PHE A 507 -11.94 -28.76 -32.03
CA PHE A 507 -11.63 -29.88 -31.13
C PHE A 507 -12.75 -30.95 -31.12
N VAL A 508 -14.01 -30.52 -31.24
CA VAL A 508 -15.14 -31.44 -31.37
C VAL A 508 -15.17 -32.12 -32.75
N ILE A 509 -14.80 -31.40 -33.82
CA ILE A 509 -14.75 -31.97 -35.18
C ILE A 509 -13.60 -32.98 -35.33
N THR A 510 -12.42 -32.76 -34.73
CA THR A 510 -11.34 -33.77 -34.77
C THR A 510 -11.65 -35.00 -33.93
N THR A 511 -12.40 -34.88 -32.82
CA THR A 511 -12.77 -36.04 -31.99
C THR A 511 -13.88 -36.89 -32.62
N VAL A 512 -14.72 -36.31 -33.48
CA VAL A 512 -15.78 -37.05 -34.21
C VAL A 512 -15.26 -37.70 -35.51
N LEU A 513 -14.18 -37.19 -36.10
CA LEU A 513 -13.52 -37.78 -37.29
C LEU A 513 -12.48 -38.86 -36.96
N LEU A 514 -12.16 -39.09 -35.67
CA LEU A 514 -11.22 -40.11 -35.19
C LEU A 514 -11.91 -41.29 -34.47
N LYS A 515 -13.22 -41.51 -34.71
CA LYS A 515 -13.95 -42.71 -34.29
C LYS A 515 -14.31 -43.60 -35.46
#